data_AF-A0A7S4C171-F1
#
_entry.id   AF-A0A7S4C171-F1
#
_cell.length_a   1.000
_cell.length_b   1.000
_cell.length_c   1.000
_cell.angle_alpha   90.00
_cell.angle_beta   90.00
_cell.angle_gamma   90.00
#
_symmetry.space_group_name_H-M   'P 1'
#
loop_
_entity.id
_entity.type
_entity.pdbx_description
1 polymer ?
#
loop_
_entity_poly.entity_id
_entity_poly.type
_entity_poly.pdbx_seq_one_letter_code
_entity_poly.pdbx_strand_id
1 'polypeptide(L)'
;ERDSNPSLQRDLHDHGTSSALWQPHNCSTSRWPMSTPPLLGHVVRIQGLSGRPELNGSLGLAESFNSTTSRYLVRLHARTEIVALRPLNLVLAAGASSTEQASAAPSQRWSSRFHMPSLPGGVTPEHIAVASAAALVMLLKVSVLNAILLSGLGYMCFSAAQREGGLTGTLKRVTSGAAKVIHRATGTAVTPAQAGFLIVGVLFLIWYYWVGGMDSFGSSTRGGHSYAETGSARRDGSSRYPHRAASEEYEYADGGGGSFFGSGWDLSLVLSTGMLGMYCYNLGGGGTPDGWSLGQLIHRVRSMDLWQMMMLMNLVQQVLGGGRRRGVGGFGRRGMYF
;
A
#
# COMPACT_ATOMS: atom_id res chain seq x y z
N GLU A 1 -71.47 -32.14 44.34
CA GLU A 1 -72.55 -31.13 44.47
C GLU A 1 -71.95 -29.72 44.44
N ARG A 2 -72.38 -28.82 43.53
CA ARG A 2 -73.61 -27.97 43.60
C ARG A 2 -73.46 -26.91 44.70
N ASP A 3 -73.72 -25.63 44.51
CA ASP A 3 -74.49 -24.86 43.52
C ASP A 3 -74.01 -23.39 43.63
N SER A 4 -73.79 -22.65 42.55
CA SER A 4 -74.78 -21.88 41.78
C SER A 4 -75.37 -20.68 42.54
N ASN A 5 -74.99 -19.45 42.16
CA ASN A 5 -75.94 -18.32 42.09
C ASN A 5 -75.35 -17.13 41.28
N PRO A 6 -76.20 -16.27 40.65
CA PRO A 6 -76.18 -16.14 39.20
C PRO A 6 -76.26 -14.67 38.74
N SER A 7 -76.25 -14.52 37.41
CA SER A 7 -77.04 -13.55 36.64
C SER A 7 -77.22 -12.12 37.19
N LEU A 8 -76.55 -11.17 36.54
CA LEU A 8 -77.25 -9.99 36.02
C LEU A 8 -76.67 -9.62 34.65
N GLN A 9 -77.29 -10.22 33.63
CA GLN A 9 -77.36 -9.73 32.26
C GLN A 9 -78.08 -8.38 32.20
N ARG A 10 -77.57 -7.48 31.37
CA ARG A 10 -78.30 -6.69 30.36
C ARG A 10 -77.22 -6.01 29.51
N ASP A 11 -76.90 -6.56 28.35
CA ASP A 11 -77.60 -6.31 27.08
C ASP A 11 -77.75 -4.82 26.79
N LEU A 12 -76.90 -4.32 25.90
CA LEU A 12 -77.37 -3.45 24.84
C LEU A 12 -76.55 -3.73 23.57
N HIS A 13 -77.23 -4.36 22.61
CA HIS A 13 -76.87 -4.39 21.20
C HIS A 13 -76.65 -2.97 20.67
N ASP A 14 -75.67 -2.79 19.79
CA ASP A 14 -76.05 -2.24 18.49
C ASP A 14 -75.16 -2.74 17.35
N HIS A 15 -75.83 -2.98 16.22
CA HIS A 15 -75.29 -3.47 14.97
C HIS A 15 -74.75 -2.31 14.14
N GLY A 16 -73.55 -2.48 13.57
CA GLY A 16 -72.97 -1.52 12.62
C GLY A 16 -72.14 -2.23 11.58
N THR A 17 -72.81 -2.82 10.59
CA THR A 17 -72.23 -3.32 9.35
C THR A 17 -71.46 -2.20 8.63
N SER A 18 -70.16 -2.40 8.43
CA SER A 18 -69.42 -1.75 7.35
C SER A 18 -68.30 -2.69 6.88
N SER A 19 -68.69 -3.53 5.93
CA SER A 19 -67.81 -4.19 4.97
C SER A 19 -67.08 -3.10 4.17
N ALA A 20 -65.88 -2.74 4.63
CA ALA A 20 -64.95 -1.93 3.87
C ALA A 20 -63.66 -2.73 3.66
N LEU A 21 -63.53 -3.26 2.45
CA LEU A 21 -62.27 -3.32 1.70
C LEU A 21 -61.01 -3.60 2.54
N TRP A 22 -60.77 -4.85 2.92
CA TRP A 22 -59.42 -5.29 3.29
C TRP A 22 -58.57 -5.42 2.02
N GLN A 23 -58.10 -4.28 1.52
CA GLN A 23 -56.89 -4.24 0.71
C GLN A 23 -55.73 -4.61 1.66
N PRO A 24 -54.89 -5.59 1.34
CA PRO A 24 -53.60 -5.72 2.00
C PRO A 24 -52.76 -4.53 1.52
N HIS A 25 -52.87 -3.40 2.22
CA HIS A 25 -51.91 -2.32 2.07
C HIS A 25 -50.55 -2.93 2.39
N ASN A 26 -49.72 -2.98 1.35
CA ASN A 26 -48.28 -3.09 1.41
C ASN A 26 -47.76 -2.89 2.83
N CYS A 27 -47.40 -3.98 3.51
CA CYS A 27 -46.32 -3.95 4.47
C CYS A 27 -45.07 -3.58 3.68
N SER A 28 -44.95 -2.29 3.35
CA SER A 28 -43.67 -1.66 3.12
C SER A 28 -42.93 -1.81 4.44
N THR A 29 -42.17 -2.89 4.53
CA THR A 29 -41.04 -3.05 5.44
C THR A 29 -40.15 -1.85 5.17
N SER A 30 -40.44 -0.73 5.84
CA SER A 30 -39.60 0.44 5.88
C SER A 30 -38.31 -0.06 6.49
N ARG A 31 -37.36 -0.40 5.63
CA ARG A 31 -35.96 -0.56 5.94
C ARG A 31 -35.50 0.79 6.47
N TRP A 32 -35.74 1.03 7.75
CA TRP A 32 -35.18 2.15 8.47
C TRP A 32 -33.66 2.05 8.29
N PRO A 33 -32.99 3.08 7.75
CA PRO A 33 -31.54 3.08 7.75
C PRO A 33 -31.13 2.92 9.21
N MET A 34 -30.28 1.93 9.49
CA MET A 34 -29.77 1.65 10.83
C MET A 34 -29.33 2.97 11.46
N SER A 35 -30.16 3.49 12.35
CA SER A 35 -30.02 4.81 12.95
C SER A 35 -28.65 4.83 13.60
N THR A 36 -27.78 5.70 13.09
CA THR A 36 -26.45 5.88 13.65
C THR A 36 -26.67 6.29 15.11
N PRO A 37 -26.05 5.60 16.09
CA PRO A 37 -26.26 5.90 17.50
C PRO A 37 -26.07 7.40 17.75
N PRO A 38 -27.05 8.08 18.39
CA PRO A 38 -27.18 9.54 18.35
C PRO A 38 -26.00 10.31 18.95
N LEU A 39 -25.13 9.62 19.71
CA LEU A 39 -23.98 10.21 20.38
C LEU A 39 -22.66 10.02 19.63
N LEU A 40 -22.62 9.25 18.54
CA LEU A 40 -21.38 9.03 17.78
C LEU A 40 -20.86 10.33 17.17
N GLY A 41 -19.54 10.54 17.25
CA GLY A 41 -18.87 11.73 16.73
C GLY A 41 -19.03 12.99 17.58
N HIS A 42 -19.83 12.96 18.65
CA HIS A 42 -20.08 14.12 19.50
C HIS A 42 -19.17 14.13 20.72
N VAL A 43 -18.91 15.34 21.25
CA VAL A 43 -18.26 15.51 22.55
C VAL A 43 -19.27 15.25 23.65
N VAL A 44 -18.95 14.29 24.51
CA VAL A 44 -19.79 13.84 25.62
C VAL A 44 -19.10 14.10 26.94
N ARG A 45 -19.89 14.49 27.94
CA ARG A 45 -19.48 14.60 29.34
C ARG A 45 -19.88 13.32 30.06
N ILE A 46 -18.93 12.75 30.78
CA ILE A 46 -19.13 11.51 31.54
C ILE A 46 -19.78 11.86 32.88
N GLN A 47 -20.83 11.13 33.25
CA GLN A 47 -21.49 11.27 34.56
C GLN A 47 -22.02 9.91 35.07
N GLY A 48 -22.24 9.80 36.38
CA GLY A 48 -22.91 8.64 36.97
C GLY A 48 -22.09 7.35 37.00
N LEU A 49 -20.76 7.39 36.84
CA LEU A 49 -19.89 6.23 37.07
C LEU A 49 -19.74 5.98 38.57
N SER A 50 -20.18 4.80 39.03
CA SER A 50 -20.01 4.34 40.40
C SER A 50 -18.64 3.68 40.65
N GLY A 51 -18.12 2.94 39.66
CA GLY A 51 -16.84 2.21 39.80
C GLY A 51 -15.58 3.04 39.62
N ARG A 52 -15.69 4.23 39.01
CA ARG A 52 -14.57 5.17 38.75
C ARG A 52 -15.07 6.61 38.82
N PRO A 53 -15.42 7.11 40.03
CA PRO A 53 -16.00 8.44 40.19
C PRO A 53 -15.06 9.56 39.72
N GLU A 54 -13.75 9.34 39.68
CA GLU A 54 -12.74 10.27 39.19
C GLU A 54 -12.88 10.62 37.69
N LEU A 55 -13.59 9.79 36.92
CA LEU A 55 -13.90 10.06 35.52
C LEU A 55 -15.16 10.90 35.33
N ASN A 56 -15.99 11.05 36.36
CA ASN A 56 -17.18 11.89 36.27
C ASN A 56 -16.78 13.36 36.12
N GLY A 57 -17.43 14.05 35.19
CA GLY A 57 -17.13 15.44 34.83
C GLY A 57 -16.11 15.58 33.71
N SER A 58 -15.39 14.52 33.34
CA SER A 58 -14.43 14.55 32.21
C SER A 58 -15.13 14.60 30.86
N LEU A 59 -14.49 15.26 29.90
CA LEU A 59 -14.94 15.37 28.50
C LEU A 59 -14.23 14.35 27.61
N GLY A 60 -14.96 13.75 26.69
CA GLY A 60 -14.43 12.77 25.73
C GLY A 60 -15.18 12.78 24.41
N LEU A 61 -14.59 12.19 23.38
CA LEU A 61 -15.19 12.03 22.06
C LEU A 61 -15.67 10.59 21.90
N ALA A 62 -16.94 10.41 21.52
CA ALA A 62 -17.51 9.09 21.25
C ALA A 62 -17.10 8.60 19.86
N GLU A 63 -16.06 7.75 19.80
CA GLU A 63 -15.48 7.29 18.53
C GLU A 63 -16.27 6.16 17.88
N SER A 64 -16.75 5.20 18.69
CA SER A 64 -17.47 4.04 18.17
C SER A 64 -18.47 3.48 19.18
N PHE A 65 -19.48 2.78 18.67
CA PHE A 65 -20.54 2.16 19.46
C PHE A 65 -20.51 0.66 19.23
N ASN A 66 -20.36 -0.09 20.31
CA ASN A 66 -20.39 -1.54 20.27
C ASN A 66 -21.85 -1.99 20.48
N SER A 67 -22.51 -2.38 19.40
CA SER A 67 -23.92 -2.82 19.42
C SER A 67 -24.14 -4.08 20.25
N THR A 68 -23.17 -5.01 20.27
CA THR A 68 -23.24 -6.26 21.04
C THR A 68 -23.34 -6.01 22.54
N THR A 69 -22.59 -5.03 23.05
CA THR A 69 -22.55 -4.72 24.49
C THR A 69 -23.36 -3.49 24.87
N SER A 70 -23.89 -2.77 23.87
CA SER A 70 -24.60 -1.48 24.03
C SER A 70 -23.77 -0.45 24.79
N ARG A 71 -22.46 -0.36 24.48
CA ARG A 71 -21.51 0.58 25.10
C ARG A 71 -20.83 1.44 24.05
N TYR A 72 -20.62 2.70 24.37
CA TYR A 72 -19.82 3.66 23.60
C TYR A 72 -18.37 3.60 24.02
N LEU A 73 -17.46 3.57 23.05
CA LEU A 73 -16.03 3.74 23.24
C LEU A 73 -15.74 5.24 23.17
N VAL A 74 -15.48 5.83 24.34
CA VAL A 74 -15.21 7.26 24.49
C VAL A 74 -13.72 7.45 24.74
N ARG A 75 -13.08 8.26 23.90
CA ARG A 75 -11.69 8.69 24.10
C ARG A 75 -11.69 9.96 24.94
N LEU A 76 -11.12 9.91 26.14
CA LEU A 76 -11.01 11.07 27.03
C LEU A 76 -10.03 12.11 26.46
N HIS A 77 -10.29 13.40 26.66
CA HIS A 77 -9.34 14.46 26.22
C HIS A 77 -8.15 14.59 27.18
N ALA A 78 -8.38 14.40 28.48
CA ALA A 78 -7.35 14.53 29.50
C ALA A 78 -6.38 13.34 29.55
N ARG A 79 -6.78 12.18 28.99
CA ARG A 79 -6.02 10.93 29.02
C ARG A 79 -6.23 10.19 27.71
N THR A 80 -5.17 9.65 27.11
CA THR A 80 -5.24 8.80 25.90
C THR A 80 -5.89 7.42 26.14
N GLU A 81 -6.71 7.30 27.19
CA GLU A 81 -7.43 6.08 27.56
C GLU A 81 -8.79 6.05 26.85
N ILE A 82 -9.15 4.87 26.35
CA ILE A 82 -10.46 4.61 25.73
C ILE A 82 -11.30 3.84 26.74
N VAL A 83 -12.47 4.38 27.11
CA VAL A 83 -13.35 3.78 28.12
C VAL A 83 -14.69 3.40 27.49
N ALA A 84 -15.14 2.17 27.78
CA ALA A 84 -16.43 1.65 27.32
C ALA A 84 -17.55 2.02 28.31
N LEU A 85 -18.43 2.94 27.92
CA LEU A 85 -19.46 3.54 28.77
C LEU A 85 -20.88 3.25 28.26
N ARG A 86 -21.84 3.09 29.17
CA ARG A 86 -23.26 2.97 28.81
C ARG A 86 -23.82 4.32 28.37
N PRO A 87 -24.81 4.36 27.45
CA PRO A 87 -25.45 5.62 27.01
C PRO A 87 -25.98 6.48 28.16
N LEU A 88 -26.51 5.85 29.22
CA LEU A 88 -27.05 6.55 30.39
C LEU A 88 -26.01 7.39 31.15
N ASN A 89 -24.73 7.06 30.99
CA ASN A 89 -23.62 7.73 31.68
C ASN A 89 -22.99 8.85 30.82
N LEU A 90 -23.59 9.16 29.67
CA LEU A 90 -23.09 10.15 28.72
C LEU A 90 -24.14 11.24 28.51
N VAL A 91 -23.70 12.49 28.66
CA VAL A 91 -24.51 13.67 28.33
C VAL A 91 -23.81 14.44 27.23
N LEU A 92 -24.57 14.89 26.22
CA LEU A 92 -24.07 15.78 25.19
C LEU A 92 -23.56 17.07 25.85
N ALA A 93 -22.28 17.39 25.66
CA ALA A 93 -21.75 18.67 26.09
C ALA A 93 -22.31 19.74 25.15
N ALA A 94 -23.30 20.50 25.62
CA ALA A 94 -24.13 21.44 24.85
C ALA A 94 -23.40 22.64 24.19
N GLY A 95 -22.07 22.58 24.02
CA GLY A 95 -21.27 23.63 23.39
C GLY A 95 -20.32 23.13 22.31
N ALA A 96 -20.42 21.86 21.90
CA ALA A 96 -19.52 21.29 20.90
C ALA A 96 -20.26 20.34 19.94
N SER A 97 -21.41 20.78 19.40
CA SER A 97 -21.76 20.34 18.06
C SER A 97 -20.62 20.81 17.17
N SER A 98 -19.83 19.86 16.67
CA SER A 98 -18.95 20.09 15.53
C SER A 98 -19.83 20.43 14.34
N THR A 99 -20.27 21.69 14.30
CA THR A 99 -20.66 22.37 13.09
C THR A 99 -19.38 22.51 12.29
N GLU A 100 -19.02 21.44 11.60
CA GLU A 100 -18.13 21.45 10.46
C GLU A 100 -18.86 22.08 9.27
N GLN A 101 -19.32 23.31 9.49
CA GLN A 101 -19.95 24.21 8.53
C GLN A 101 -19.69 25.64 9.01
N ALA A 102 -18.69 26.26 8.38
CA ALA A 102 -18.34 27.68 8.39
C ALA A 102 -17.54 28.23 9.59
N SER A 103 -16.23 28.38 9.31
CA SER A 103 -15.47 29.64 9.42
C SER A 103 -14.44 29.79 10.55
N ALA A 104 -13.23 30.18 10.12
CA ALA A 104 -12.05 30.67 10.87
C ALA A 104 -11.09 29.65 11.53
N ALA A 105 -10.09 29.23 10.75
CA ALA A 105 -8.86 28.56 11.17
C ALA A 105 -7.94 29.44 12.04
N PRO A 106 -7.00 28.84 12.80
CA PRO A 106 -5.62 28.79 12.29
C PRO A 106 -4.89 27.49 12.65
N SER A 107 -5.01 26.46 11.83
CA SER A 107 -4.06 25.34 11.83
C SER A 107 -3.78 24.72 10.45
N GLN A 108 -4.16 25.40 9.37
CA GLN A 108 -3.69 25.12 8.00
C GLN A 108 -2.44 25.93 7.63
N ARG A 109 -1.40 25.85 8.47
CA ARG A 109 -0.10 26.47 8.15
C ARG A 109 0.83 25.55 7.35
N TRP A 110 0.47 24.28 7.16
CA TRP A 110 1.26 23.33 6.36
C TRP A 110 0.66 23.06 4.96
N SER A 111 -0.64 23.22 4.76
CA SER A 111 -1.31 22.99 3.44
C SER A 111 -1.31 24.21 2.51
N SER A 112 -1.03 25.42 3.02
CA SER A 112 -1.11 26.67 2.26
C SER A 112 0.12 26.98 1.38
N ARG A 113 1.15 26.14 1.38
CA ARG A 113 2.29 26.27 0.44
C ARG A 113 2.13 25.51 -0.88
N PHE A 114 1.05 24.77 -1.06
CA PHE A 114 0.69 24.24 -2.37
C PHE A 114 -0.60 24.91 -2.83
N HIS A 115 -0.46 26.16 -3.31
CA HIS A 115 -1.42 26.69 -4.27
C HIS A 115 -1.36 25.77 -5.50
N MET A 116 -2.26 24.79 -5.57
CA MET A 116 -2.54 24.11 -6.82
C MET A 116 -3.01 25.19 -7.80
N PRO A 117 -2.31 25.42 -8.92
CA PRO A 117 -2.75 26.39 -9.91
C PRO A 117 -4.18 26.03 -10.33
N SER A 118 -5.10 26.97 -10.18
CA SER A 118 -6.46 26.82 -10.70
C SER A 118 -6.35 26.59 -12.21
N LEU A 119 -6.68 25.38 -12.65
CA LEU A 119 -6.62 25.03 -14.08
C LEU A 119 -7.53 25.98 -14.87
N PRO A 120 -7.11 26.41 -16.07
CA PRO A 120 -7.94 27.28 -16.91
C PRO A 120 -9.31 26.64 -17.16
N GLY A 121 -10.36 27.45 -17.02
CA GLY A 121 -11.74 27.01 -17.22
C GLY A 121 -11.93 26.41 -18.61
N GLY A 122 -12.35 25.15 -18.67
CA GLY A 122 -12.54 24.39 -19.91
C GLY A 122 -11.87 23.01 -19.93
N VAL A 123 -10.97 22.72 -18.99
CA VAL A 123 -10.35 21.39 -18.90
C VAL A 123 -11.27 20.43 -18.14
N THR A 124 -12.01 19.60 -18.87
CA THR A 124 -12.78 18.50 -18.27
C THR A 124 -11.84 17.39 -17.80
N PRO A 125 -12.21 16.59 -16.77
CA PRO A 125 -11.36 15.52 -16.23
C PRO A 125 -10.96 14.46 -17.27
N GLU A 126 -11.75 14.30 -18.34
CA GLU A 126 -11.38 13.44 -19.48
C GLU A 126 -10.10 13.92 -20.18
N HIS A 127 -9.93 15.23 -20.37
CA HIS A 127 -8.73 15.78 -21.01
C HIS A 127 -7.49 15.60 -20.14
N ILE A 128 -7.64 15.63 -18.81
CA ILE A 128 -6.54 15.37 -17.87
C ILE A 128 -6.10 13.90 -17.97
N ALA A 129 -7.05 12.97 -18.05
CA ALA A 129 -6.75 11.55 -18.23
C ALA A 129 -6.03 11.30 -19.56
N VAL A 130 -6.53 11.84 -20.67
CA VAL A 130 -5.91 11.69 -22.00
C VAL A 130 -4.53 12.35 -22.05
N ALA A 131 -4.37 13.55 -21.49
CA ALA A 131 -3.08 14.23 -21.43
C ALA A 131 -2.07 13.49 -20.55
N SER A 132 -2.51 12.91 -19.42
CA SER A 132 -1.64 12.12 -18.54
C SER A 132 -1.19 10.82 -19.19
N ALA A 133 -2.08 10.13 -19.93
CA ALA A 133 -1.75 8.93 -20.69
C ALA A 133 -0.79 9.25 -21.85
N ALA A 134 -1.04 10.32 -22.59
CA ALA A 134 -0.15 10.78 -23.66
C ALA A 134 1.23 11.19 -23.12
N ALA A 135 1.29 11.87 -21.97
CA ALA A 135 2.54 12.20 -21.30
C ALA A 135 3.30 10.95 -20.83
N LEU A 136 2.60 9.95 -20.26
CA LEU A 136 3.19 8.65 -19.89
C LEU A 136 3.80 7.92 -21.10
N VAL A 137 3.11 7.91 -22.24
CA VAL A 137 3.61 7.27 -23.47
C VAL A 137 4.80 8.04 -24.06
N MET A 138 4.71 9.37 -24.14
CA MET A 138 5.71 10.21 -24.79
C MET A 138 6.97 10.40 -23.94
N LEU A 139 6.85 10.64 -22.63
CA LEU A 139 7.99 10.92 -21.75
C LEU A 139 8.63 9.65 -21.18
N LEU A 140 7.83 8.66 -20.82
CA LEU A 140 8.33 7.46 -20.15
C LEU A 140 8.50 6.28 -21.11
N LYS A 141 8.22 6.44 -22.41
CA LYS A 141 8.24 5.37 -23.43
C LYS A 141 7.51 4.10 -23.00
N VAL A 142 6.55 4.23 -22.08
CA VAL A 142 5.76 3.11 -21.57
C VAL A 142 4.86 2.62 -22.70
N SER A 143 4.76 1.30 -22.87
CA SER A 143 3.83 0.68 -23.81
C SER A 143 2.44 1.32 -23.69
N VAL A 144 1.78 1.61 -24.82
CA VAL A 144 0.46 2.26 -24.87
C VAL A 144 -0.57 1.51 -24.00
N LEU A 145 -0.52 0.18 -24.03
CA LEU A 145 -1.41 -0.68 -23.25
C LEU A 145 -1.19 -0.51 -21.73
N ASN A 146 0.07 -0.36 -21.33
CA ASN A 146 0.48 -0.15 -19.95
C ASN A 146 0.11 1.25 -19.45
N ALA A 147 0.25 2.26 -20.30
CA ALA A 147 -0.18 3.63 -19.99
C ALA A 147 -1.70 3.71 -19.80
N ILE A 148 -2.48 3.04 -20.64
CA ILE A 148 -3.94 2.96 -20.50
C ILE A 148 -4.33 2.26 -19.19
N LEU A 149 -3.68 1.13 -18.86
CA LEU A 149 -3.92 0.42 -17.59
C LEU A 149 -3.61 1.26 -16.36
N LEU A 150 -2.44 1.93 -16.34
CA LEU A 150 -2.05 2.79 -15.22
C LEU A 150 -2.94 4.01 -15.08
N SER A 151 -3.34 4.63 -16.20
CA SER A 151 -4.27 5.76 -16.18
C SER A 151 -5.66 5.35 -15.70
N GLY A 152 -6.15 4.18 -16.12
CA GLY A 152 -7.41 3.61 -15.64
C GLY A 152 -7.38 3.25 -14.15
N LEU A 153 -6.27 2.66 -13.68
CA LEU A 153 -6.04 2.36 -12.27
C LEU A 153 -5.99 3.63 -11.42
N GLY A 154 -5.27 4.65 -11.89
CA GLY A 154 -5.19 5.96 -11.25
C GLY A 154 -6.57 6.63 -11.15
N TYR A 155 -7.34 6.58 -12.23
CA TYR A 155 -8.71 7.12 -12.24
C TYR A 155 -9.64 6.38 -11.26
N MET A 156 -9.57 5.04 -11.20
CA MET A 156 -10.31 4.28 -10.20
C MET A 156 -9.92 4.65 -8.77
N CYS A 157 -8.63 4.74 -8.47
CA CYS A 157 -8.13 5.14 -7.15
C CYS A 157 -8.59 6.55 -6.77
N PHE A 158 -8.56 7.49 -7.72
CA PHE A 158 -9.01 8.86 -7.49
C PHE A 158 -10.53 8.94 -7.26
N SER A 159 -11.31 8.21 -8.07
CA SER A 159 -12.77 8.12 -7.91
C SER A 159 -13.18 7.47 -6.59
N ALA A 160 -12.48 6.39 -6.18
CA ALA A 160 -12.69 5.75 -4.89
C ALA A 160 -12.32 6.68 -3.72
N ALA A 161 -11.22 7.44 -3.82
CA ALA A 161 -10.80 8.38 -2.80
C ALA A 161 -11.82 9.52 -2.61
N GLN A 162 -12.47 9.99 -3.67
CA GLN A 162 -13.53 10.99 -3.58
C GLN A 162 -14.80 10.46 -2.89
N ARG A 163 -15.15 9.18 -3.09
CA ARG A 163 -16.36 8.59 -2.49
C ARG A 163 -16.21 8.28 -0.99
N GLU A 164 -14.99 8.03 -0.51
CA GLU A 164 -14.76 7.49 0.83
C GLU A 164 -14.11 8.47 1.81
N GLY A 165 -14.08 9.77 1.49
CA GLY A 165 -13.56 10.79 2.40
C GLY A 165 -12.03 10.80 2.53
N GLY A 166 -11.32 10.30 1.51
CA GLY A 166 -9.87 10.48 1.40
C GLY A 166 -9.06 9.23 1.04
N LEU A 167 -7.79 9.47 0.74
CA LEU A 167 -6.84 8.45 0.27
C LEU A 167 -6.53 7.40 1.34
N THR A 168 -6.61 7.77 2.62
CA THR A 168 -6.33 6.91 3.77
C THR A 168 -7.37 5.80 3.96
N GLY A 169 -8.66 6.09 3.72
CA GLY A 169 -9.74 5.11 3.78
C GLY A 169 -9.62 4.04 2.69
N THR A 170 -9.33 4.50 1.47
CA THR A 170 -9.10 3.65 0.31
C THR A 170 -7.90 2.73 0.53
N LEU A 171 -6.78 3.27 1.05
CA LEU A 171 -5.58 2.50 1.34
C LEU A 171 -5.84 1.39 2.37
N LYS A 172 -6.61 1.68 3.43
CA LYS A 172 -7.02 0.66 4.42
C LYS A 172 -7.86 -0.47 3.80
N ARG A 173 -8.76 -0.16 2.86
CA ARG A 173 -9.56 -1.19 2.16
C ARG A 173 -8.71 -2.05 1.23
N VAL A 174 -7.83 -1.42 0.46
CA VAL A 174 -6.93 -2.14 -0.46
C VAL A 174 -5.98 -3.06 0.33
N THR A 175 -5.36 -2.55 1.39
CA THR A 175 -4.44 -3.33 2.24
C THR A 175 -5.15 -4.46 2.98
N SER A 176 -6.35 -4.23 3.53
CA SER A 176 -7.13 -5.29 4.18
C SER A 176 -7.68 -6.32 3.19
N GLY A 177 -8.04 -5.91 1.97
CA GLY A 177 -8.42 -6.82 0.89
C GLY A 177 -7.25 -7.70 0.45
N ALA A 178 -6.08 -7.10 0.22
CA ALA A 178 -4.86 -7.82 -0.12
C ALA A 178 -4.44 -8.80 0.99
N ALA A 179 -4.54 -8.41 2.26
CA ALA A 179 -4.28 -9.30 3.39
C ALA A 179 -5.16 -10.56 3.36
N LYS A 180 -6.45 -10.43 3.01
CA LYS A 180 -7.36 -11.59 2.87
C LYS A 180 -6.98 -12.49 1.70
N VAL A 181 -6.59 -11.91 0.56
CA VAL A 181 -6.17 -12.68 -0.62
C VAL A 181 -4.88 -13.44 -0.33
N ILE A 182 -3.90 -12.77 0.30
CA ILE A 182 -2.64 -13.39 0.70
C ILE A 182 -2.91 -14.51 1.70
N HIS A 183 -3.71 -14.27 2.76
CA HIS A 183 -4.09 -15.32 3.71
C HIS A 183 -4.74 -16.53 3.02
N ARG A 184 -5.59 -16.31 2.01
CA ARG A 184 -6.21 -17.40 1.25
C ARG A 184 -5.21 -18.19 0.40
N ALA A 185 -4.18 -17.52 -0.11
CA ALA A 185 -3.17 -18.13 -0.98
C ALA A 185 -2.06 -18.83 -0.19
N THR A 186 -1.55 -18.22 0.88
CA THR A 186 -0.42 -18.74 1.67
C THR A 186 -0.81 -19.44 2.96
N GLY A 187 -2.06 -19.33 3.41
CA GLY A 187 -2.52 -19.89 4.69
C GLY A 187 -1.95 -19.18 5.92
N THR A 188 -1.22 -18.08 5.74
CA THR A 188 -0.57 -17.32 6.81
C THR A 188 -1.33 -16.03 7.11
N ALA A 189 -1.55 -15.73 8.39
CA ALA A 189 -2.17 -14.49 8.83
C ALA A 189 -1.21 -13.31 8.63
N VAL A 190 -1.43 -12.55 7.57
CA VAL A 190 -0.67 -11.34 7.27
C VAL A 190 -1.40 -10.12 7.82
N THR A 191 -0.71 -9.31 8.62
CA THR A 191 -1.26 -8.07 9.15
C THR A 191 -1.49 -7.05 8.03
N PRO A 192 -2.47 -6.14 8.14
CA PRO A 192 -2.75 -5.14 7.10
C PRO A 192 -1.53 -4.26 6.76
N ALA A 193 -0.67 -4.00 7.75
CA ALA A 193 0.57 -3.25 7.57
C ALA A 193 1.58 -4.01 6.69
N GLN A 194 1.77 -5.32 6.93
CA GLN A 194 2.62 -6.17 6.10
C GLN A 194 2.10 -6.28 4.66
N ALA A 195 0.77 -6.40 4.49
CA ALA A 195 0.16 -6.40 3.16
C ALA A 195 0.42 -5.07 2.43
N GLY A 196 0.37 -3.94 3.15
CA GLY A 196 0.75 -2.63 2.61
C GLY A 196 2.21 -2.58 2.15
N PHE A 197 3.14 -3.06 2.96
CA PHE A 197 4.56 -3.13 2.58
C PHE A 197 4.80 -4.02 1.36
N LEU A 198 4.12 -5.17 1.28
CA LEU A 198 4.21 -6.05 0.11
C LEU A 198 3.68 -5.38 -1.15
N ILE A 199 2.54 -4.68 -1.07
CA ILE A 199 2.00 -3.93 -2.22
C ILE A 199 2.99 -2.87 -2.67
N VAL A 200 3.54 -2.07 -1.75
CA VAL A 200 4.54 -1.03 -2.09
C VAL A 200 5.80 -1.67 -2.67
N GLY A 201 6.27 -2.79 -2.11
CA GLY A 201 7.43 -3.53 -2.63
C GLY A 201 7.19 -4.07 -4.04
N VAL A 202 6.01 -4.64 -4.32
CA VAL A 202 5.63 -5.12 -5.65
C VAL A 202 5.51 -3.96 -6.64
N LEU A 203 4.86 -2.85 -6.24
CA LEU A 203 4.77 -1.65 -7.08
C LEU A 203 6.15 -1.06 -7.37
N PHE A 204 7.04 -1.03 -6.39
CA PHE A 204 8.43 -0.61 -6.56
C PHE A 204 9.18 -1.55 -7.50
N LEU A 205 8.99 -2.87 -7.36
CA LEU A 205 9.60 -3.86 -8.26
C LEU A 205 9.09 -3.64 -9.69
N ILE A 206 7.78 -3.49 -9.89
CA ILE A 206 7.17 -3.21 -11.19
C ILE A 206 7.75 -1.91 -11.77
N TRP A 207 7.79 -0.83 -10.98
CA TRP A 207 8.37 0.45 -11.40
C TRP A 207 9.85 0.30 -11.77
N TYR A 208 10.64 -0.39 -10.96
CA TYR A 208 12.06 -0.64 -11.21
C TYR A 208 12.26 -1.46 -12.49
N TYR A 209 11.48 -2.50 -12.71
CA TYR A 209 11.53 -3.33 -13.92
C TYR A 209 11.11 -2.56 -15.17
N TRP A 210 10.06 -1.73 -15.06
CA TRP A 210 9.47 -1.06 -16.21
C TRP A 210 10.17 0.26 -16.56
N VAL A 211 10.66 0.98 -15.56
CA VAL A 211 11.30 2.29 -15.72
C VAL A 211 12.82 2.15 -15.68
N GLY A 212 13.37 1.40 -14.72
CA GLY A 212 14.82 1.18 -14.61
C GLY A 212 15.42 0.27 -15.68
N GLY A 213 14.59 -0.55 -16.35
CA GLY A 213 15.02 -1.39 -17.48
C GLY A 213 15.20 -0.63 -18.81
N MET A 214 14.70 0.60 -18.93
CA MET A 214 14.72 1.34 -20.20
C MET A 214 16.07 1.97 -20.54
N ASP A 215 16.91 2.25 -19.55
CA ASP A 215 18.23 2.88 -19.78
C ASP A 215 19.27 1.91 -20.37
N SER A 216 18.99 0.59 -20.38
CA SER A 216 19.94 -0.42 -20.89
C SER A 216 19.74 -0.81 -22.36
N PHE A 217 18.68 -0.35 -23.03
CA PHE A 217 18.43 -0.63 -24.46
C PHE A 217 18.99 0.45 -25.42
N GLY A 218 19.67 1.47 -24.91
CA GLY A 218 20.03 2.66 -25.68
C GLY A 218 21.49 2.78 -26.16
N SER A 219 22.39 1.84 -25.88
CA SER A 219 23.82 2.01 -26.22
C SER A 219 24.45 0.89 -27.06
N SER A 220 23.66 0.18 -27.87
CA SER A 220 24.18 -0.39 -29.11
C SER A 220 24.24 0.69 -30.19
N THR A 221 24.74 1.89 -29.85
CA THR A 221 25.35 2.79 -30.81
C THR A 221 26.62 2.09 -31.27
N ARG A 222 26.45 1.16 -32.21
CA ARG A 222 27.21 1.08 -33.46
C ARG A 222 28.64 1.60 -33.31
N GLY A 223 29.37 1.02 -32.36
CA GLY A 223 30.82 1.00 -32.35
C GLY A 223 31.22 0.05 -33.46
N GLY A 224 30.97 0.48 -34.69
CA GLY A 224 31.70 -0.05 -35.82
C GLY A 224 33.15 0.18 -35.45
N HIS A 225 33.82 -0.89 -34.99
CA HIS A 225 35.24 -1.04 -35.19
C HIS A 225 35.41 -1.04 -36.71
N SER A 226 35.41 0.16 -37.28
CA SER A 226 36.19 0.48 -38.44
C SER A 226 37.60 0.05 -38.05
N TYR A 227 37.98 -1.14 -38.51
CA TYR A 227 39.36 -1.42 -38.81
C TYR A 227 39.81 -0.26 -39.67
N ALA A 228 40.40 0.75 -39.04
CA ALA A 228 41.24 1.70 -39.72
C ALA A 228 42.40 0.85 -40.21
N GLU A 229 42.18 0.34 -41.41
CA GLU A 229 43.17 -0.10 -42.36
C GLU A 229 44.13 1.08 -42.56
N THR A 230 45.04 1.28 -41.60
CA THR A 230 46.28 2.00 -41.85
C THR A 230 47.11 1.11 -42.74
N GLY A 231 46.77 1.14 -44.03
CA GLY A 231 47.66 0.80 -45.10
C GLY A 231 48.85 1.75 -45.07
N SER A 232 49.88 1.39 -44.31
CA SER A 232 51.24 1.85 -44.60
C SER A 232 51.90 0.78 -45.46
N ALA A 233 51.71 0.92 -46.76
CA ALA A 233 52.49 0.24 -47.76
C ALA A 233 53.99 0.62 -47.64
N ARG A 234 54.84 -0.37 -47.98
CA ARG A 234 56.27 -0.30 -48.30
C ARG A 234 57.27 -0.31 -47.14
N ARG A 235 57.89 -1.48 -46.90
CA ARG A 235 59.22 -1.75 -47.46
C ARG A 235 59.62 -3.23 -47.34
N ASP A 236 60.31 -3.68 -48.38
CA ASP A 236 60.97 -4.97 -48.62
C ASP A 236 61.49 -5.71 -47.39
N GLY A 237 61.40 -7.04 -47.45
CA GLY A 237 62.14 -7.92 -46.55
C GLY A 237 61.74 -9.37 -46.68
N SER A 238 62.25 -10.02 -47.72
CA SER A 238 62.30 -11.47 -47.91
C SER A 238 62.25 -12.32 -46.64
N SER A 239 61.29 -13.24 -46.54
CA SER A 239 61.60 -14.57 -46.01
C SER A 239 60.56 -15.58 -46.49
N ARG A 240 61.03 -16.48 -47.36
CA ARG A 240 60.32 -17.69 -47.75
C ARG A 240 60.37 -18.66 -46.58
N TYR A 241 59.22 -18.98 -46.01
CA TYR A 241 58.96 -20.32 -45.47
C TYR A 241 57.52 -20.72 -45.80
N PRO A 242 57.31 -21.77 -46.61
CA PRO A 242 56.00 -22.37 -46.77
C PRO A 242 55.88 -23.49 -45.72
N HIS A 243 55.38 -23.18 -44.53
CA HIS A 243 54.84 -24.23 -43.66
C HIS A 243 53.32 -24.21 -43.67
N ARG A 244 52.85 -24.97 -44.65
CA ARG A 244 51.58 -25.68 -44.69
C ARG A 244 51.55 -26.65 -43.50
N ALA A 245 50.77 -26.35 -42.47
CA ALA A 245 50.15 -27.35 -41.63
C ALA A 245 48.90 -26.70 -41.03
N ALA A 246 47.76 -27.14 -41.56
CA ALA A 246 46.43 -26.79 -41.09
C ALA A 246 46.33 -27.11 -39.58
N SER A 247 46.39 -26.08 -38.75
CA SER A 247 45.66 -26.13 -37.49
C SER A 247 44.21 -25.90 -37.88
N GLU A 248 43.42 -26.98 -37.84
CA GLU A 248 41.97 -26.89 -37.64
C GLU A 248 41.76 -25.95 -36.45
N GLU A 249 41.53 -24.69 -36.78
CA GLU A 249 40.98 -23.71 -35.87
C GLU A 249 39.58 -24.22 -35.62
N TYR A 250 39.45 -25.04 -34.57
CA TYR A 250 38.18 -25.27 -33.92
C TYR A 250 37.73 -23.87 -33.51
N GLU A 251 37.01 -23.21 -34.41
CA GLU A 251 35.94 -22.28 -34.08
C GLU A 251 35.10 -23.06 -33.06
N TYR A 252 35.50 -22.93 -31.79
CA TYR A 252 34.56 -22.94 -30.70
C TYR A 252 33.57 -21.87 -31.14
N ALA A 253 32.51 -22.32 -31.81
CA ALA A 253 31.26 -21.62 -31.91
C ALA A 253 31.03 -21.20 -30.48
N ASP A 254 31.39 -19.95 -30.20
CA ASP A 254 31.22 -19.30 -28.92
C ASP A 254 29.72 -19.34 -28.78
N GLY A 255 29.30 -20.42 -28.11
CA GLY A 255 27.94 -20.82 -27.98
C GLY A 255 27.36 -19.70 -27.19
N GLY A 256 26.84 -18.71 -27.92
CA GLY A 256 25.90 -17.73 -27.47
C GLY A 256 24.70 -18.54 -27.04
N GLY A 257 24.86 -19.19 -25.88
CA GLY A 257 23.82 -19.78 -25.09
C GLY A 257 22.90 -18.62 -24.89
N GLY A 258 21.86 -18.60 -25.72
CA GLY A 258 20.82 -17.61 -25.73
C GLY A 258 20.31 -17.57 -24.32
N SER A 259 20.86 -16.62 -23.56
CA SER A 259 20.42 -16.29 -22.23
C SER A 259 19.08 -15.64 -22.49
N PHE A 260 18.05 -16.48 -22.62
CA PHE A 260 16.71 -16.15 -23.08
C PHE A 260 15.99 -15.18 -22.14
N PHE A 261 16.68 -14.74 -21.08
CA PHE A 261 16.36 -13.62 -20.22
C PHE A 261 17.53 -12.62 -20.21
N GLY A 262 17.71 -11.89 -21.33
CA GLY A 262 18.70 -10.83 -21.53
C GLY A 262 18.46 -9.55 -20.71
N SER A 263 18.03 -9.69 -19.46
CA SER A 263 18.02 -8.61 -18.47
C SER A 263 18.83 -9.13 -17.30
N GLY A 264 19.93 -8.46 -16.94
CA GLY A 264 20.93 -8.87 -15.94
C GLY A 264 20.41 -9.01 -14.50
N TRP A 265 19.38 -9.82 -14.32
CA TRP A 265 18.91 -10.34 -13.06
C TRP A 265 19.80 -11.51 -12.70
N ASP A 266 20.95 -11.14 -12.15
CA ASP A 266 21.75 -12.10 -11.44
C ASP A 266 20.86 -12.68 -10.34
N LEU A 267 20.54 -13.98 -10.38
CA LEU A 267 19.73 -14.65 -9.36
C LEU A 267 20.27 -14.36 -7.95
N SER A 268 21.59 -14.13 -7.87
CA SER A 268 22.30 -13.65 -6.70
C SER A 268 21.77 -12.30 -6.17
N LEU A 269 21.41 -11.35 -7.03
CA LEU A 269 20.86 -10.05 -6.63
C LEU A 269 19.46 -10.20 -6.03
N VAL A 270 18.62 -11.04 -6.63
CA VAL A 270 17.27 -11.34 -6.10
C VAL A 270 17.40 -12.01 -4.72
N LEU A 271 18.29 -13.00 -4.61
CA LEU A 271 18.54 -13.71 -3.37
C LEU A 271 19.06 -12.77 -2.26
N SER A 272 20.06 -11.94 -2.57
CA SER A 272 20.64 -10.97 -1.63
C SER A 272 19.63 -9.91 -1.19
N THR A 273 18.80 -9.42 -2.12
CA THR A 273 17.74 -8.46 -1.79
C THR A 273 16.68 -9.08 -0.89
N GLY A 274 16.30 -10.35 -1.16
CA GLY A 274 15.39 -11.12 -0.31
C GLY A 274 15.95 -11.32 1.10
N MET A 275 17.22 -11.71 1.21
CA MET A 275 17.90 -11.85 2.51
C MET A 275 17.99 -10.52 3.25
N LEU A 276 18.31 -9.41 2.58
CA LEU A 276 18.36 -8.08 3.19
C LEU A 276 16.99 -7.67 3.75
N GLY A 277 15.94 -7.85 2.94
CA GLY A 277 14.56 -7.56 3.33
C GLY A 277 14.14 -8.36 4.56
N MET A 278 14.43 -9.67 4.58
CA MET A 278 14.13 -10.53 5.72
C MET A 278 14.90 -10.10 6.99
N TYR A 279 16.16 -9.70 6.84
CA TYR A 279 16.98 -9.23 7.94
C TYR A 279 16.45 -7.91 8.54
N CYS A 280 16.10 -6.94 7.69
CA CYS A 280 15.46 -5.69 8.12
C CYS A 280 14.08 -5.91 8.76
N TYR A 281 13.32 -6.87 8.25
CA TYR A 281 12.03 -7.24 8.84
C TYR A 281 12.21 -7.80 10.26
N ASN A 282 13.14 -8.73 10.46
CA ASN A 282 13.44 -9.30 11.78
C ASN A 282 14.02 -8.24 12.74
N LEU A 283 14.81 -7.29 12.24
CA LEU A 283 15.36 -6.19 13.05
C LEU A 283 14.29 -5.22 13.56
N GLY A 284 13.25 -4.96 12.76
CA GLY A 284 12.16 -4.08 13.21
C GLY A 284 11.12 -4.76 14.11
N GLY A 285 11.36 -5.99 14.58
CA GLY A 285 10.41 -6.72 15.41
C GLY A 285 9.41 -7.56 14.60
N GLY A 286 9.72 -7.87 13.34
CA GLY A 286 8.92 -8.78 12.54
C GLY A 286 8.67 -10.10 13.26
N GLY A 287 7.39 -10.42 13.53
CA GLY A 287 6.97 -11.64 14.25
C GLY A 287 6.59 -11.43 15.72
N THR A 288 6.78 -10.24 16.30
CA THR A 288 6.23 -9.91 17.63
C THR A 288 4.78 -9.42 17.51
N PRO A 289 3.94 -9.61 18.55
CA PRO A 289 2.55 -9.15 18.54
C PRO A 289 2.41 -7.62 18.44
N ASP A 290 3.44 -6.87 18.85
CA ASP A 290 3.49 -5.41 18.76
C ASP A 290 3.70 -4.91 17.33
N GLY A 291 4.03 -5.82 16.40
CA GLY A 291 4.25 -5.51 15.00
C GLY A 291 5.62 -4.88 14.71
N TRP A 292 5.85 -4.58 13.44
CA TRP A 292 7.10 -3.96 13.00
C TRP A 292 7.14 -2.48 13.37
N SER A 293 8.22 -2.01 13.98
CA SER A 293 8.42 -0.59 14.31
C SER A 293 9.81 -0.09 13.93
N LEU A 294 9.87 1.14 13.41
CA LEU A 294 11.12 1.80 13.06
C LEU A 294 12.00 2.05 14.29
N GLY A 295 11.38 2.36 15.43
CA GLY A 295 12.08 2.57 16.70
C GLY A 295 12.85 1.32 17.14
N GLN A 296 12.24 0.14 17.05
CA GLN A 296 12.93 -1.12 17.33
C GLN A 296 14.04 -1.41 16.33
N LEU A 297 13.82 -1.14 15.03
CA LEU A 297 14.87 -1.32 14.03
C LEU A 297 16.10 -0.46 14.34
N ILE A 298 15.91 0.84 14.59
CA ILE A 298 17.02 1.75 14.89
C ILE A 298 17.70 1.37 16.21
N HIS A 299 16.92 1.00 17.23
CA HIS A 299 17.46 0.55 18.51
C HIS A 299 18.30 -0.72 18.34
N ARG A 300 17.80 -1.72 17.61
CA ARG A 300 18.52 -2.97 17.35
C ARG A 300 19.76 -2.78 16.49
N VAL A 301 19.70 -1.95 15.45
CA VAL A 301 20.87 -1.61 14.62
C VAL A 301 21.95 -0.93 15.46
N ARG A 302 21.56 -0.05 16.39
CA ARG A 302 22.49 0.59 17.33
C ARG A 302 23.08 -0.37 18.36
N SER A 303 22.36 -1.43 18.72
CA SER A 303 22.82 -2.42 19.68
C SER A 303 23.55 -3.61 19.03
N MET A 304 23.71 -3.63 17.71
CA MET A 304 24.43 -4.69 17.02
C MET A 304 25.92 -4.64 17.35
N ASP A 305 26.53 -5.83 17.44
CA ASP A 305 27.98 -5.90 17.51
C ASP A 305 28.60 -5.38 16.21
N LEU A 306 29.87 -4.95 16.31
CA LEU A 306 30.59 -4.33 15.19
C LEU A 306 30.73 -5.29 14.00
N TRP A 307 30.72 -6.60 14.28
CA TRP A 307 30.83 -7.66 13.27
C TRP A 307 29.54 -7.83 12.46
N GLN A 308 28.38 -7.90 13.11
CA GLN A 308 27.06 -7.94 12.47
C GLN A 308 26.82 -6.67 11.66
N MET A 309 27.27 -5.51 12.17
CA MET A 309 27.18 -4.26 11.43
C MET A 309 28.02 -4.30 10.14
N MET A 310 29.21 -4.90 10.18
CA MET A 310 30.01 -5.14 8.96
C MET A 310 29.32 -6.12 8.00
N MET A 311 28.72 -7.19 8.50
CA MET A 311 27.99 -8.16 7.68
C MET A 311 26.78 -7.51 6.98
N LEU A 312 26.00 -6.73 7.73
CA LEU A 312 24.88 -5.94 7.21
C LEU A 312 25.37 -4.96 6.14
N MET A 313 26.43 -4.21 6.41
CA MET A 313 26.99 -3.24 5.45
C MET A 313 27.50 -3.90 4.18
N ASN A 314 28.14 -5.07 4.27
CA ASN A 314 28.57 -5.83 3.10
C ASN A 314 27.37 -6.27 2.26
N LEU A 315 26.31 -6.75 2.91
CA LEU A 315 25.08 -7.16 2.23
C LEU A 315 24.36 -5.97 1.57
N VAL A 316 24.30 -4.82 2.26
CA VAL A 316 23.79 -3.56 1.71
C VAL A 316 24.63 -3.09 0.53
N GLN A 317 25.96 -3.17 0.61
CA GLN A 317 26.86 -2.84 -0.49
C GLN A 317 26.71 -3.79 -1.68
N GLN A 318 26.40 -5.07 -1.45
CA GLN A 318 26.13 -6.02 -2.55
C GLN A 318 24.82 -5.68 -3.27
N VAL A 319 23.78 -5.30 -2.53
CA VAL A 319 22.47 -4.94 -3.09
C VAL A 319 22.50 -3.56 -3.75
N LEU A 320 23.09 -2.55 -3.10
CA LEU A 320 23.13 -1.16 -3.60
C LEU A 320 24.31 -0.89 -4.54
N GLY A 321 25.45 -1.55 -4.34
CA GLY A 321 26.64 -1.44 -5.19
C GLY A 321 26.52 -2.21 -6.50
N GLY A 322 25.38 -2.88 -6.72
CA GLY A 322 24.91 -3.32 -8.02
C GLY A 322 25.90 -4.19 -8.77
N GLY A 323 26.33 -5.32 -8.20
CA GLY A 323 26.85 -6.52 -8.89
C GLY A 323 28.01 -6.37 -9.87
N ARG A 324 28.46 -5.16 -10.21
CA ARG A 324 29.48 -4.87 -11.20
C ARG A 324 30.86 -4.88 -10.55
N ARG A 325 31.16 -5.92 -9.77
CA ARG A 325 32.54 -6.42 -9.75
C ARG A 325 32.74 -7.23 -11.03
N ARG A 326 32.62 -6.54 -12.17
CA ARG A 326 33.31 -6.92 -13.41
C ARG A 326 34.74 -7.17 -12.97
N GLY A 327 35.21 -8.39 -13.16
CA GLY A 327 36.54 -8.82 -12.77
C GLY A 327 37.55 -7.72 -13.08
N VAL A 328 38.03 -7.03 -12.05
CA VAL A 328 39.31 -6.35 -12.14
C VAL A 328 40.27 -7.49 -12.40
N GLY A 329 40.74 -7.51 -13.64
CA GLY A 329 41.39 -8.64 -14.28
C GLY A 329 42.34 -9.32 -13.31
N GLY A 330 42.25 -10.65 -13.31
CA GLY A 330 43.23 -11.49 -12.67
C GLY A 330 44.61 -10.89 -12.89
N PHE A 331 45.28 -10.60 -11.78
CA PHE A 331 46.72 -10.43 -11.77
C PHE A 331 47.26 -11.61 -12.57
N GLY A 332 47.69 -11.31 -13.79
CA GLY A 332 48.30 -12.27 -14.68
C GLY A 332 49.38 -12.98 -13.90
N ARG A 333 49.13 -14.24 -13.55
CA ARG A 333 50.17 -15.24 -13.50
C ARG A 333 50.73 -15.30 -14.92
N ARG A 334 51.63 -14.37 -15.25
CA ARG A 334 52.62 -14.60 -16.29
C ARG A 334 53.37 -15.83 -15.82
N GLY A 335 53.08 -16.97 -16.42
CA GLY A 335 53.97 -18.11 -16.36
C GLY A 335 55.32 -17.62 -16.88
N MET A 336 56.28 -17.48 -15.98
CA MET A 336 57.68 -17.48 -16.38
C MET A 336 57.95 -18.89 -16.88
N TYR A 337 58.03 -19.03 -18.20
CA TYR A 337 58.71 -20.16 -18.82
C TYR A 337 60.20 -19.97 -18.51
N PHE A 338 60.75 -20.89 -17.71
CA PHE A 338 62.18 -21.15 -17.58
C PHE A 338 62.54 -22.33 -18.48
#